data_AF-A0A7Z9PYY0-F1
#
_entry.id   AF-A0A7Z9PYY0-F1
#
_cell.length_a   1.000
_cell.length_b   1.000
_cell.length_c   1.000
_cell.angle_alpha   90.00
_cell.angle_beta   90.00
_cell.angle_gamma   90.00
#
_symmetry.space_group_name_H-M   'P 1'
#
loop_
_entity.id
_entity.type
_entity.pdbx_description
1 polymer ?
#
loop_
_entity_poly.entity_id
_entity_poly.type
_entity_poly.pdbx_seq_one_letter_code
_entity_poly.pdbx_strand_id
1 'polypeptide(L)'
;MLPHPEVERAALVEGLKGPVLVIERRKGSISTERILRKECLQLIQQTPSYACVEEVAFHPGMPVDPRHNAKIHREELSQWVKKQGI
;
A
#
# COMPACT_ATOMS: atom_id res chain seq x y z
N MET A 1 -2.27 5.96 -9.36
CA MET A 1 -1.10 5.09 -9.16
C MET A 1 -0.08 5.88 -8.37
N LEU A 2 0.54 5.32 -7.34
CA LEU A 2 1.63 5.99 -6.62
C LEU A 2 2.87 5.94 -7.52
N PRO A 3 3.39 7.07 -8.02
CA PRO A 3 4.52 7.06 -8.95
C PRO A 3 5.83 6.83 -8.19
N HIS A 4 6.22 5.56 -8.03
CA HIS A 4 7.48 5.18 -7.38
C HIS A 4 8.13 3.97 -8.06
N PRO A 5 9.44 3.98 -8.38
CA PRO A 5 10.09 2.93 -9.18
C PRO A 5 10.12 1.55 -8.50
N GLU A 6 10.13 1.52 -7.18
CA GLU A 6 10.14 0.27 -6.38
C GLU A 6 8.74 -0.20 -5.94
N VAL A 7 7.68 0.49 -6.34
CA VAL A 7 6.29 0.12 -6.03
C VAL A 7 5.67 -0.54 -7.25
N GLU A 8 5.19 -1.77 -7.07
CA GLU A 8 4.48 -2.52 -8.11
C GLU A 8 2.98 -2.19 -8.08
N ARG A 9 2.38 -2.24 -6.88
CA ARG A 9 0.97 -1.92 -6.66
C ARG A 9 0.79 -1.10 -5.40
N ALA A 10 -0.23 -0.27 -5.40
CA ALA A 10 -0.64 0.51 -4.24
C ALA A 10 -2.17 0.49 -4.13
N ALA A 11 -2.68 0.29 -2.91
CA ALA A 11 -4.10 0.31 -2.63
C ALA A 11 -4.37 1.04 -1.31
N LEU A 12 -5.30 2.00 -1.34
CA LEU A 12 -5.83 2.61 -0.13
C LEU A 12 -6.95 1.72 0.43
N VAL A 13 -6.86 1.37 1.71
CA VAL A 13 -7.84 0.54 2.43
C VAL A 13 -8.12 1.11 3.82
N GLU A 14 -9.17 0.63 4.47
CA GLU A 14 -9.46 0.97 5.86
C GLU A 14 -8.67 0.05 6.81
N GLY A 15 -7.90 0.63 7.73
CA GLY A 15 -7.33 -0.04 8.90
C GLY A 15 -8.21 0.09 10.14
N LEU A 16 -7.65 -0.18 11.31
CA LEU A 16 -8.30 0.00 12.61
C LEU A 16 -8.33 1.46 13.04
N LYS A 17 -7.25 2.21 12.76
CA LYS A 17 -7.08 3.60 13.22
C LYS A 17 -7.30 4.66 12.14
N GLY A 18 -7.63 4.24 10.92
CA GLY A 18 -7.80 5.15 9.80
C GLY A 18 -7.43 4.52 8.46
N PRO A 19 -7.31 5.33 7.40
CA PRO A 19 -6.92 4.86 6.09
C PRO A 19 -5.44 4.44 6.07
N VAL A 20 -5.15 3.32 5.41
CA VAL A 20 -3.83 2.72 5.29
C VAL A 20 -3.49 2.54 3.81
N LEU A 21 -2.32 3.00 3.40
CA LEU A 21 -1.79 2.72 2.08
C LEU A 21 -1.03 1.38 2.11
N VAL A 22 -1.59 0.38 1.45
CA VAL A 22 -0.92 -0.91 1.28
C VAL A 22 -0.07 -0.87 0.01
N ILE A 23 1.17 -1.33 0.10
CA ILE A 23 2.16 -1.34 -0.96
C ILE A 23 2.60 -2.77 -1.26
N GLU A 24 2.61 -3.13 -2.54
CA GLU A 24 3.32 -4.30 -3.05
C GLU A 24 4.63 -3.83 -3.66
N ARG A 25 5.74 -4.38 -3.18
CA ARG A 25 7.08 -4.02 -3.66
C ARG A 25 7.36 -4.68 -5.00
N ARG A 26 8.03 -3.96 -5.89
CA ARG A 26 8.56 -4.55 -7.12
C ARG A 26 9.61 -5.61 -6.80
N LYS A 27 9.63 -6.70 -7.57
CA LYS A 27 10.69 -7.71 -7.49
C LYS A 27 12.05 -7.04 -7.74
N GLY A 28 13.01 -7.30 -6.86
CA GLY A 28 14.34 -6.66 -6.92
C GLY A 28 14.41 -5.26 -6.29
N SER A 29 13.38 -4.83 -5.54
CA SER A 29 13.46 -3.63 -4.70
C SER A 29 14.68 -3.69 -3.77
N ILE A 30 15.55 -2.69 -3.88
CA ILE A 30 16.81 -2.58 -3.13
C ILE A 30 16.62 -1.82 -1.82
N SER A 31 15.59 -0.97 -1.74
CA SER A 31 15.29 -0.18 -0.55
C SER A 31 14.74 -1.06 0.56
N THR A 32 15.16 -0.79 1.80
CA THR A 32 14.52 -1.39 2.98
C THR A 32 13.08 -0.90 3.10
N GLU A 33 12.19 -1.67 3.74
CA GLU A 33 10.80 -1.24 3.99
C GLU A 33 10.73 0.10 4.73
N ARG A 34 11.69 0.37 5.63
CA ARG A 34 11.78 1.64 6.35
C ARG A 34 12.03 2.83 5.40
N ILE A 35 12.95 2.67 4.44
CA ILE A 35 13.27 3.72 3.44
C ILE A 35 12.06 3.93 2.54
N LEU A 36 11.56 2.85 1.94
CA LEU A 36 10.44 2.90 1.02
C LEU A 36 9.17 3.44 1.67
N ARG A 37 8.92 3.12 2.94
CA ARG A 37 7.80 3.67 3.73
C ARG A 37 7.90 5.19 3.80
N LYS A 38 9.09 5.70 4.14
CA LYS A 38 9.32 7.15 4.25
C LYS A 38 9.09 7.85 2.90
N GLU A 39 9.60 7.27 1.82
CA GLU A 39 9.42 7.81 0.46
C GLU A 39 7.95 7.81 0.03
N CYS A 40 7.21 6.71 0.30
CA CYS A 40 5.79 6.63 0.03
C CYS A 40 4.99 7.67 0.83
N LEU A 41 5.25 7.80 2.14
CA LEU A 41 4.62 8.82 2.99
C LEU A 41 4.88 10.23 2.46
N GLN A 42 6.13 10.54 2.07
CA GLN A 42 6.48 11.84 1.52
C GLN A 42 5.73 12.15 0.22
N LEU A 43 5.58 11.16 -0.66
CA LEU A 43 4.83 11.32 -1.92
C LEU A 43 3.34 11.56 -1.67
N ILE A 44 2.73 10.80 -0.77
CA ILE A 44 1.28 10.92 -0.53
C ILE A 44 0.90 12.16 0.28
N GLN A 45 1.77 12.64 1.18
CA GLN A 45 1.56 13.89 1.90
C GLN A 45 1.51 15.12 0.96
N GLN A 46 2.19 15.04 -0.19
CA GLN A 46 2.12 16.06 -1.23
C GLN A 46 0.87 15.96 -2.10
N THR A 47 0.06 14.91 -1.92
CA THR A 47 -1.14 14.65 -2.71
C THR A 47 -2.39 14.91 -1.87
N PRO A 48 -3.22 15.92 -2.19
CA PRO A 48 -4.37 16.29 -1.35
C PRO A 48 -5.33 15.13 -1.03
N SER A 49 -5.55 14.21 -1.97
CA SER A 49 -6.45 13.06 -1.78
C SER A 49 -5.92 11.99 -0.81
N TYR A 50 -4.65 12.09 -0.39
CA TYR A 50 -4.02 11.17 0.56
C TYR A 50 -3.49 11.90 1.82
N ALA A 51 -3.84 13.17 2.01
CA ALA A 51 -3.31 13.98 3.11
C ALA A 51 -3.64 13.42 4.51
N CYS A 52 -4.73 12.65 4.64
CA CYS A 52 -5.14 12.00 5.89
C CYS A 52 -4.52 10.61 6.11
N VAL A 53 -3.66 10.14 5.20
CA VAL A 53 -3.04 8.82 5.28
C VAL A 53 -1.71 8.92 6.00
N GLU A 54 -1.67 8.39 7.22
CA GLU A 54 -0.48 8.43 8.08
C GLU A 54 0.24 7.08 8.15
N GLU A 55 -0.37 6.02 7.58
CA GLU A 55 0.08 4.64 7.78
C GLU A 55 0.31 3.90 6.46
N VAL A 56 1.38 3.11 6.41
CA VAL A 56 1.81 2.36 5.23
C VAL A 56 2.19 0.93 5.61
N ALA A 57 1.50 -0.03 4.99
CA ALA A 57 1.73 -1.46 5.17
C ALA A 57 2.31 -2.09 3.89
N PHE A 58 3.15 -3.11 4.03
CA PHE A 58 3.73 -3.86 2.92
C PHE A 58 3.09 -5.24 2.80
N HIS A 59 2.47 -5.53 1.66
CA HIS A 59 1.87 -6.83 1.37
C HIS A 59 2.79 -7.64 0.45
N PRO A 60 3.07 -8.92 0.74
CA PRO A 60 4.02 -9.74 -0.03
C PRO A 60 3.55 -10.06 -1.47
N GLY A 61 2.24 -10.00 -1.73
CA GLY A 61 1.66 -10.07 -3.07
C GLY A 61 0.16 -9.80 -3.00
N MET A 62 -0.30 -8.64 -3.49
CA MET A 62 -1.69 -8.21 -3.26
C MET A 62 -2.69 -9.20 -3.86
N PRO A 63 -3.81 -9.48 -3.16
CA PRO A 63 -4.86 -10.29 -3.72
C PRO A 63 -5.48 -9.55 -4.91
N VAL A 64 -5.40 -10.18 -6.06
CA VAL A 64 -5.97 -9.68 -7.31
C VAL A 64 -6.91 -10.72 -7.91
N ASP A 65 -7.88 -10.26 -8.68
CA ASP A 65 -8.76 -11.15 -9.45
C ASP A 65 -7.91 -12.00 -10.41
N PRO A 66 -7.91 -13.34 -10.28
CA PRO A 66 -7.10 -14.23 -11.11
C PRO A 66 -7.51 -14.20 -12.60
N ARG A 67 -8.73 -13.74 -12.92
CA ARG A 67 -9.23 -13.62 -14.31
C ARG A 67 -8.71 -12.38 -15.01
N HIS A 68 -8.35 -11.34 -14.26
CA HIS A 68 -8.01 -10.03 -14.82
C HIS A 68 -6.68 -9.46 -14.31
N ASN A 69 -6.02 -10.06 -13.31
CA ASN A 69 -4.72 -9.72 -12.68
C ASN A 69 -4.44 -8.24 -12.32
N ALA A 70 -5.43 -7.36 -12.54
CA ALA A 70 -5.32 -5.91 -12.40
C ALA A 70 -6.27 -5.38 -11.31
N LYS A 71 -7.34 -6.13 -10.99
CA LYS A 71 -8.33 -5.71 -9.98
C LYS A 71 -7.91 -6.20 -8.60
N ILE A 72 -7.52 -5.26 -7.74
CA ILE A 72 -7.14 -5.53 -6.34
C ILE A 72 -8.39 -5.80 -5.48
N HIS A 73 -8.38 -6.87 -4.70
CA HIS A 73 -9.42 -7.18 -3.70
C HIS A 73 -9.18 -6.37 -2.43
N ARG A 74 -9.71 -5.13 -2.40
CA ARG A 74 -9.51 -4.19 -1.29
C ARG A 74 -10.10 -4.66 0.04
N GLU A 75 -11.18 -5.42 0.01
CA GLU A 75 -11.83 -5.95 1.23
C GLU A 75 -10.91 -6.94 1.95
N GLU A 76 -10.31 -7.86 1.20
CA GLU A 76 -9.34 -8.82 1.72
C GLU A 76 -8.11 -8.10 2.30
N LEU A 77 -7.60 -7.08 1.61
CA LEU A 77 -6.51 -6.25 2.10
C LEU A 77 -6.87 -5.48 3.38
N SER A 78 -8.07 -4.92 3.48
CA SER A 78 -8.53 -4.24 4.71
C SER A 78 -8.56 -5.20 5.89
N GLN A 79 -9.10 -6.41 5.71
CA GLN A 79 -9.11 -7.43 6.74
C GLN A 79 -7.68 -7.85 7.14
N TRP A 80 -6.77 -7.97 6.17
CA TRP A 80 -5.38 -8.29 6.43
C TRP A 80 -4.67 -7.18 7.24
N VAL A 81 -4.86 -5.91 6.87
CA VAL A 81 -4.32 -4.75 7.61
C VAL A 81 -4.84 -4.76 9.06
N LYS A 82 -6.14 -4.95 9.25
CA LYS A 82 -6.74 -5.01 10.59
C LYS A 82 -6.22 -6.17 11.44
N LYS A 83 -5.94 -7.34 10.83
CA LYS A 83 -5.31 -8.49 11.52
C LYS A 83 -3.87 -8.22 11.96
N GLN A 84 -3.18 -7.29 11.32
CA GLN A 84 -1.83 -6.85 11.70
C GLN A 84 -1.87 -5.83 12.87
N GLY A 85 -3.05 -5.43 13.34
CA GLY A 85 -3.21 -4.39 14.35
C GLY A 85 -3.09 -2.97 13.82
N ILE A 86 -3.23 -2.81 12.50
CA ILE A 86 -3.13 -1.55 11.76
C ILE A 86 -4.53 -1.04 11.43
#